data_AF-A0A2U8PUB3-F1
#
_entry.id   AF-A0A2U8PUB3-F1
#
_cell.length_a   1.000
_cell.length_b   1.000
_cell.length_c   1.000
_cell.angle_alpha   90.00
_cell.angle_beta   90.00
_cell.angle_gamma   90.00
#
_symmetry.space_group_name_H-M   'P 1'
#
loop_
_entity.id
_entity.type
_entity.pdbx_description
1 polymer ?
#
loop_
_entity_poly.entity_id
_entity_poly.type
_entity_poly.pdbx_seq_one_letter_code
_entity_poly.pdbx_strand_id
1 'polypeptide(L)'
;MDQLQKDSFVSLGGPKANGVSDHVLSRLADRLPVRYDAAEGCFFFGGGQFRAAYSPSGLVTQDYGLIIRLLKLDRNGPDAKPALVVFGLHGHGTEQAIKAITANAHLARTLKPHIKQDLFAFLKFDFVEHKCIKSEIIGANSIP
;
A
#
# COMPACT_ATOMS: atom_id res chain seq x y z
N MET A 1 -8.77 2.05 17.72
CA MET A 1 -7.85 2.45 16.63
C MET A 1 -6.91 1.29 16.36
N ASP A 2 -6.75 0.92 15.09
CA ASP A 2 -5.96 -0.24 14.67
C ASP A 2 -4.50 -0.09 15.12
N GLN A 3 -3.93 -1.16 15.68
CA GLN A 3 -2.54 -1.19 16.14
C GLN A 3 -1.57 -0.88 14.99
N LEU A 4 -2.01 -1.06 13.73
CA LEU A 4 -1.25 -0.78 12.52
C LEU A 4 -0.94 0.72 12.35
N GLN A 5 -1.78 1.59 12.90
CA GLN A 5 -1.71 3.05 12.75
C GLN A 5 -1.16 3.76 13.99
N LYS A 6 -1.15 3.07 15.13
CA LYS A 6 -0.79 3.69 16.40
C LYS A 6 0.62 4.27 16.31
N ASP A 7 0.75 5.55 16.64
CA ASP A 7 1.99 6.32 16.68
C ASP A 7 2.80 6.27 15.37
N SER A 8 2.13 6.06 14.22
CA SER A 8 2.78 5.94 12.91
C SER A 8 2.59 7.18 12.05
N PHE A 9 3.62 7.56 11.28
CA PHE A 9 3.48 8.60 10.24
C PHE A 9 2.87 7.97 8.98
N VAL A 10 1.74 8.52 8.48
CA VAL A 10 1.08 8.03 7.27
C VAL A 10 1.46 8.89 6.06
N SER A 11 2.17 8.32 5.10
CA SER A 11 2.42 8.95 3.79
C SER A 11 1.49 8.37 2.74
N LEU A 12 0.79 9.25 2.01
CA LEU A 12 -0.12 8.86 0.92
C LEU A 12 0.55 9.15 -0.43
N GLY A 13 0.79 8.13 -1.22
CA GLY A 13 1.32 8.25 -2.59
C GLY A 13 0.24 8.00 -3.63
N GLY A 14 0.27 8.75 -4.73
CA GLY A 14 -0.50 8.46 -5.95
C GLY A 14 0.44 8.19 -7.14
N PRO A 15 -0.05 8.27 -8.39
CA PRO A 15 0.77 8.04 -9.58
C PRO A 15 1.94 9.01 -9.72
N LYS A 16 1.85 10.17 -9.07
CA LYS A 16 3.00 11.00 -8.73
C LYS A 16 3.23 10.82 -7.23
N ALA A 17 4.23 10.02 -6.86
CA ALA A 17 4.67 9.93 -5.48
C ALA A 17 5.00 11.37 -5.01
N ASN A 18 4.40 11.84 -3.92
CA ASN A 18 4.87 13.09 -3.33
C ASN A 18 6.33 12.87 -2.86
N GLY A 19 7.10 13.94 -2.68
CA GLY A 19 8.53 13.81 -2.38
C GLY A 19 8.84 12.91 -1.17
N VAL A 20 7.90 12.76 -0.23
CA VAL A 20 8.02 11.84 0.91
C VAL A 20 7.82 10.39 0.47
N SER A 21 6.75 10.07 -0.25
CA SER A 21 6.52 8.72 -0.78
C SER A 21 7.64 8.31 -1.74
N ASP A 22 8.13 9.22 -2.59
CA ASP A 22 9.22 8.96 -3.54
C ASP A 22 10.55 8.71 -2.84
N HIS A 23 10.86 9.52 -1.82
CA HIS A 23 12.03 9.31 -0.97
C HIS A 23 11.98 7.98 -0.23
N VAL A 24 10.81 7.61 0.30
CA VAL A 24 10.63 6.33 0.99
C VAL A 24 10.73 5.16 0.01
N LEU A 25 10.11 5.25 -1.16
CA LEU A 25 10.16 4.19 -2.17
C LEU A 25 11.57 4.02 -2.73
N SER A 26 12.27 5.10 -3.10
CA SER A 26 13.66 5.01 -3.61
C SER A 26 14.64 4.44 -2.59
N ARG A 27 14.50 4.80 -1.30
CA ARG A 27 15.33 4.25 -0.21
C ARG A 27 15.06 2.78 0.09
N LEU A 28 13.89 2.26 -0.27
CA LEU A 28 13.44 0.92 0.08
C LEU A 28 13.25 0.01 -1.13
N ALA A 29 13.34 0.53 -2.35
CA ALA A 29 13.05 -0.16 -3.60
C ALA A 29 13.79 -1.49 -3.68
N ASP A 30 15.07 -1.50 -3.30
CA ASP A 30 15.94 -2.69 -3.37
C ASP A 30 15.58 -3.76 -2.33
N ARG A 31 14.78 -3.42 -1.31
CA ARG A 31 14.37 -4.31 -0.22
C ARG A 31 12.92 -4.75 -0.32
N LEU A 32 12.13 -4.11 -1.18
CA LEU A 32 10.72 -4.39 -1.32
C LEU A 32 10.51 -5.44 -2.41
N PRO A 33 9.69 -6.47 -2.16
CA PRO A 33 9.33 -7.43 -3.19
C PRO A 33 8.35 -6.85 -4.23
N VAL A 34 7.94 -5.59 -4.06
CA VAL A 34 7.06 -4.86 -4.97
C VAL A 34 7.82 -3.66 -5.54
N ARG A 35 7.83 -3.52 -6.88
CA ARG A 35 8.37 -2.36 -7.58
C ARG A 35 7.24 -1.57 -8.22
N TYR A 36 7.22 -0.25 -8.04
CA TYR A 36 6.36 0.65 -8.79
C TYR A 36 7.10 1.16 -10.03
N ASP A 37 6.43 1.13 -11.18
CA ASP A 37 6.92 1.70 -12.43
C ASP A 37 6.00 2.84 -12.84
N ALA A 38 6.51 4.07 -12.72
CA ALA A 38 5.73 5.27 -12.99
C ALA A 38 5.49 5.49 -14.49
N ALA A 39 6.41 5.05 -15.36
CA ALA A 39 6.25 5.18 -16.80
C ALA A 39 5.14 4.25 -17.30
N GLU A 40 5.10 3.04 -16.76
CA GLU A 40 4.09 2.03 -17.09
C GLU A 40 2.80 2.16 -16.26
N GLY A 41 2.81 2.94 -15.16
CA GLY A 41 1.66 3.06 -14.27
C GLY A 41 1.25 1.73 -13.65
N CYS A 42 2.22 0.90 -13.23
CA CYS A 42 1.96 -0.46 -12.77
C CYS A 42 2.81 -0.89 -11.57
N PHE A 43 2.36 -1.92 -10.85
CA PHE A 43 3.18 -2.63 -9.87
C PHE A 43 3.73 -3.92 -10.47
N PHE A 44 4.96 -4.25 -10.08
CA PHE A 44 5.55 -5.57 -10.30
C PHE A 44 5.67 -6.29 -8.96
N PHE A 45 5.13 -7.50 -8.87
CA PHE A 45 5.17 -8.33 -7.66
C PHE A 45 5.13 -9.82 -8.02
N GLY A 46 6.02 -10.63 -7.45
CA GLY A 46 6.00 -12.09 -7.66
C GLY A 46 6.10 -12.51 -9.14
N GLY A 47 6.82 -11.74 -9.97
CA GLY A 47 6.92 -11.97 -11.43
C GLY A 47 5.70 -11.51 -12.23
N GLY A 48 4.63 -11.06 -11.58
CA GLY A 48 3.44 -10.50 -12.22
C GLY A 48 3.52 -8.99 -12.41
N GLN A 49 2.74 -8.49 -13.37
CA GLN A 49 2.51 -7.07 -13.62
C GLN A 49 1.04 -6.73 -13.37
N PHE A 50 0.80 -5.69 -12.57
CA PHE A 50 -0.53 -5.31 -12.09
C PHE A 50 -0.84 -3.87 -12.48
N ARG A 51 -1.88 -3.68 -13.30
CA ARG A 51 -2.30 -2.38 -13.87
C ARG A 51 -3.78 -2.15 -13.59
N ALA A 52 -4.15 -0.90 -13.36
CA ALA A 52 -5.57 -0.54 -13.24
C ALA A 52 -6.35 -0.94 -14.50
N ALA A 53 -7.60 -1.37 -14.32
CA ALA A 53 -8.51 -1.72 -15.41
C ALA A 53 -9.66 -0.73 -15.47
N TYR A 54 -10.18 -0.49 -16.68
CA TYR A 54 -11.20 0.51 -16.95
C TYR A 54 -12.36 -0.09 -17.74
N SER A 55 -13.57 0.41 -17.49
CA SER A 55 -14.74 0.12 -18.31
C SER A 55 -14.62 0.81 -19.69
N PRO A 56 -15.46 0.43 -20.68
CA PRO A 56 -15.54 1.17 -21.95
C PRO A 56 -15.87 2.66 -21.79
N SER A 57 -16.57 3.04 -20.72
CA SER A 57 -16.87 4.42 -20.35
C SER A 57 -15.71 5.15 -19.66
N GLY A 58 -14.55 4.51 -19.49
CA GLY A 58 -13.37 5.11 -18.86
C GLY A 58 -13.40 5.10 -17.33
N LEU A 59 -14.35 4.42 -16.70
CA LEU A 59 -14.42 4.33 -15.24
C LEU A 59 -13.47 3.25 -14.74
N VAL A 60 -12.78 3.50 -13.62
CA VAL A 60 -11.92 2.49 -12.99
C VAL A 60 -12.79 1.32 -12.50
N THR A 61 -12.46 0.11 -12.96
CA THR A 61 -13.10 -1.16 -12.56
C THR A 61 -12.19 -2.00 -11.69
N GLN A 62 -10.88 -1.73 -11.72
CA GLN A 62 -9.90 -2.40 -10.88
C GLN A 62 -8.73 -1.47 -10.58
N ASP A 63 -8.27 -1.49 -9.34
CA ASP A 63 -7.07 -0.76 -8.93
C ASP A 63 -6.32 -1.56 -7.85
N TYR A 64 -5.10 -1.13 -7.55
CA TYR A 64 -4.20 -1.80 -6.65
C TYR A 64 -3.68 -0.82 -5.62
N GLY A 65 -3.40 -1.33 -4.42
CA GLY A 65 -2.81 -0.57 -3.34
C GLY A 65 -1.68 -1.35 -2.68
N LEU A 66 -0.66 -0.63 -2.26
CA LEU A 66 0.44 -1.14 -1.47
C LEU A 66 0.50 -0.39 -0.14
N ILE A 67 0.61 -1.18 0.91
CA ILE A 67 0.81 -0.71 2.28
C ILE A 67 2.17 -1.21 2.72
N ILE A 68 3.03 -0.31 3.18
CA ILE A 68 4.35 -0.62 3.70
C ILE A 68 4.40 -0.07 5.11
N ARG A 69 4.76 -0.90 6.08
CA ARG A 69 5.04 -0.46 7.44
C ARG A 69 6.50 -0.73 7.77
N LEU A 70 7.18 0.27 8.29
CA LEU A 70 8.59 0.24 8.62
C LEU A 70 8.76 0.69 10.06
N LEU A 71 9.21 -0.20 10.93
CA LEU A 71 9.46 0.07 12.34
C LEU A 71 10.77 0.83 12.58
N LYS A 72 11.73 0.74 11.64
CA LYS A 72 13.15 0.99 11.92
C LYS A 72 13.78 2.08 11.05
N LEU A 73 13.02 3.11 10.67
CA LEU A 73 13.58 4.22 9.87
C LEU A 73 14.66 5.02 10.62
N ASP A 74 14.60 5.08 11.96
CA ASP A 74 15.66 5.59 12.81
C ASP A 74 15.73 4.80 14.13
N ARG A 75 16.67 3.85 14.27
CA ARG A 75 16.73 2.94 15.44
C ARG A 75 17.21 3.62 16.73
N ASN A 76 17.81 4.81 16.64
CA ASN A 76 18.57 5.40 17.74
C ASN A 76 17.90 6.64 18.34
N GLY A 77 16.82 7.13 17.73
CA GLY A 77 16.05 8.25 18.23
C GLY A 77 15.06 7.83 19.35
N PRO A 78 14.91 8.62 20.43
CA PRO A 78 13.89 8.39 21.45
C PRO A 78 12.45 8.47 20.90
N ASP A 79 12.27 9.09 19.73
CA ASP A 79 11.00 9.25 19.01
C ASP A 79 10.88 8.35 17.77
N ALA A 80 11.64 7.25 17.71
CA ALA A 80 11.62 6.30 16.61
C ALA A 80 10.20 5.73 16.39
N LYS A 81 9.46 6.33 15.45
CA LYS A 81 8.09 5.96 15.12
C LYS A 81 8.04 5.13 13.84
N PRO A 82 7.14 4.14 13.77
CA PRO A 82 6.93 3.42 12.53
C PRO A 82 6.45 4.38 11.43
N ALA A 83 6.99 4.24 10.21
CA ALA A 83 6.39 4.87 9.04
C ALA A 83 5.42 3.89 8.39
N LEU A 84 4.23 4.37 8.07
CA LEU A 84 3.24 3.67 7.28
C LEU A 84 3.10 4.41 5.95
N VAL A 85 3.49 3.77 4.85
CA VAL A 85 3.35 4.33 3.51
C VAL A 85 2.27 3.58 2.78
N VAL A 86 1.30 4.31 2.26
CA VAL A 86 0.15 3.77 1.55
C VAL A 86 0.08 4.44 0.19
N PHE A 87 0.06 3.64 -0.87
CA PHE A 87 0.01 4.17 -2.23
C PHE A 87 -0.71 3.20 -3.15
N GLY A 88 -1.55 3.73 -4.02
CA GLY A 88 -2.16 2.99 -5.11
C GLY A 88 -1.67 3.47 -6.47
N LEU A 89 -2.03 2.75 -7.54
CA LEU A 89 -1.72 3.21 -8.89
C LEU A 89 -2.48 4.50 -9.20
N HIS A 90 -3.70 4.65 -8.65
CA HIS A 90 -4.51 5.86 -8.73
C HIS A 90 -5.06 6.28 -7.35
N GLY A 91 -5.82 7.37 -7.35
CA GLY A 91 -6.49 7.86 -6.14
C GLY A 91 -7.42 6.83 -5.51
N HIS A 92 -8.11 6.02 -6.32
CA HIS A 92 -9.04 4.99 -5.84
C HIS A 92 -8.34 3.87 -5.07
N GLY A 93 -7.28 3.29 -5.60
CA GLY A 93 -6.49 2.24 -4.93
C GLY A 93 -5.85 2.75 -3.65
N THR A 94 -5.36 4.00 -3.66
CA THR A 94 -4.81 4.65 -2.46
C THR A 94 -5.88 4.80 -1.39
N GLU A 95 -7.06 5.33 -1.74
CA GLU A 95 -8.19 5.50 -0.83
C GLU A 95 -8.63 4.17 -0.23
N GLN A 96 -8.75 3.12 -1.04
CA GLN A 96 -9.16 1.80 -0.54
C GLN A 96 -8.09 1.15 0.33
N ALA A 97 -6.80 1.37 0.06
CA ALA A 97 -5.73 0.90 0.93
C ALA A 97 -5.74 1.61 2.29
N ILE A 98 -6.05 2.91 2.35
CA ILE A 98 -6.27 3.61 3.62
C ILE A 98 -7.49 3.04 4.34
N LYS A 99 -8.60 2.83 3.62
CA LYS A 99 -9.81 2.18 4.18
C LYS A 99 -9.52 0.79 4.72
N ALA A 100 -8.64 0.03 4.05
CA ALA A 100 -8.25 -1.31 4.46
C ALA A 100 -7.66 -1.35 5.89
N ILE A 101 -6.93 -0.31 6.28
CA ILE A 101 -6.24 -0.23 7.59
C ILE A 101 -6.99 0.61 8.63
N THR A 102 -7.87 1.51 8.19
CA THR A 102 -8.66 2.38 9.09
C THR A 102 -10.00 1.79 9.47
N ALA A 103 -10.65 1.08 8.54
CA ALA A 103 -12.07 0.74 8.64
C ALA A 103 -12.40 -0.72 8.28
N ASN A 104 -11.56 -1.41 7.48
CA ASN A 104 -11.85 -2.78 7.06
C ASN A 104 -11.33 -3.81 8.07
N ALA A 105 -12.21 -4.24 8.99
CA ALA A 105 -11.86 -5.19 10.05
C ALA A 105 -11.34 -6.56 9.55
N HIS A 106 -11.76 -7.00 8.36
CA HIS A 106 -11.33 -8.27 7.78
C HIS A 106 -9.88 -8.18 7.28
N LEU A 107 -9.57 -7.14 6.49
CA LEU A 107 -8.21 -6.91 6.00
C LEU A 107 -7.25 -6.60 7.15
N ALA A 108 -7.65 -5.74 8.08
CA ALA A 108 -6.88 -5.44 9.29
C ALA A 108 -6.47 -6.70 10.08
N ARG A 109 -7.41 -7.65 10.27
CA ARG A 109 -7.13 -8.92 10.95
C ARG A 109 -6.06 -9.74 10.24
N THR A 110 -6.04 -9.71 8.92
CA THR A 110 -5.07 -10.45 8.10
C THR A 110 -3.68 -9.84 8.19
N LEU A 111 -3.58 -8.52 8.37
CA LEU A 111 -2.29 -7.83 8.52
C LEU A 111 -1.71 -7.91 9.94
N LYS A 112 -2.58 -8.11 10.94
CA LYS A 112 -2.23 -8.13 12.37
C LYS A 112 -1.04 -9.04 12.73
N PRO A 113 -0.86 -10.26 12.17
CA PRO A 113 0.28 -11.11 12.50
C PRO A 113 1.65 -10.51 12.14
N HIS A 114 1.70 -9.63 11.12
CA HIS A 114 2.94 -9.06 10.60
C HIS A 114 3.32 -7.73 11.26
N ILE A 115 2.48 -7.19 12.13
CA ILE A 115 2.60 -5.83 12.65
C ILE A 115 3.82 -5.57 13.56
N LYS A 116 4.48 -6.62 14.07
CA LYS A 116 5.63 -6.50 14.98
C LYS A 116 6.97 -6.36 14.25
N GLN A 117 6.96 -6.29 12.94
CA GLN A 117 8.12 -6.26 12.06
C GLN A 117 7.87 -5.28 10.90
N ASP A 118 8.89 -5.05 10.08
CA ASP A 118 8.69 -4.40 8.80
C ASP A 118 7.84 -5.33 7.94
N LEU A 119 6.80 -4.80 7.29
CA LEU A 119 5.86 -5.58 6.50
C LEU A 119 5.42 -4.82 5.27
N PHE A 120 5.05 -5.57 4.23
CA PHE A 120 4.27 -5.04 3.12
C PHE A 120 2.95 -5.80 3.00
N ALA A 121 1.96 -5.14 2.42
CA ALA A 121 0.71 -5.74 1.99
C ALA A 121 0.28 -5.17 0.63
N PHE A 122 0.27 -6.03 -0.36
CA PHE A 122 -0.18 -5.74 -1.72
C PHE A 122 -1.64 -6.18 -1.89
N LEU A 123 -2.48 -5.25 -2.30
CA LEU A 123 -3.93 -5.35 -2.29
C LEU A 123 -4.48 -5.08 -3.69
N LYS A 124 -5.57 -5.77 -4.00
CA LYS A 124 -6.40 -5.58 -5.19
C LYS A 124 -7.78 -5.11 -4.78
N PHE A 125 -8.34 -4.18 -5.55
CA PHE A 125 -9.67 -3.64 -5.37
C PHE A 125 -10.44 -3.71 -6.68
N ASP A 126 -11.64 -4.28 -6.65
CA ASP A 126 -12.55 -4.29 -7.79
C ASP A 126 -13.71 -3.31 -7.52
N PHE A 127 -14.10 -2.55 -8.54
CA PHE A 127 -15.05 -1.44 -8.44
C PHE A 127 -16.23 -1.59 -9.41
N VAL A 128 -17.39 -1.11 -8.96
CA VAL A 128 -18.57 -0.85 -9.80
C VAL A 128 -19.02 0.58 -9.50
N GLU A 129 -19.07 1.44 -10.51
CA GLU A 129 -19.47 2.85 -10.36
C GLU A 129 -18.73 3.57 -9.22
N HIS A 130 -17.39 3.43 -9.18
CA HIS A 130 -16.50 3.95 -8.13
C HIS A 130 -16.68 3.37 -6.71
N LYS A 131 -17.61 2.43 -6.51
CA LYS A 131 -17.77 1.72 -5.25
C LYS A 131 -16.93 0.45 -5.26
N CYS A 132 -16.04 0.30 -4.28
CA CYS A 132 -15.27 -0.92 -4.10
C CYS A 132 -16.23 -2.05 -3.68
N ILE A 133 -16.35 -3.07 -4.52
CA ILE A 133 -17.22 -4.24 -4.28
C ILE A 133 -16.45 -5.44 -3.74
N LYS A 134 -15.15 -5.51 -4.03
CA LYS A 134 -14.28 -6.60 -3.59
C LYS A 134 -12.90 -6.05 -3.26
N SER A 135 -12.32 -6.56 -2.17
CA SER A 135 -10.94 -6.29 -1.80
C SER A 135 -10.24 -7.62 -1.53
N GLU A 136 -9.01 -7.76 -2.01
CA GLU A 136 -8.25 -9.00 -1.95
C GLU A 136 -6.78 -8.70 -1.61
N ILE A 137 -6.17 -9.53 -0.76
CA ILE A 137 -4.73 -9.46 -0.48
C ILE A 137 -4.03 -10.37 -1.49
N ILE A 138 -3.22 -9.77 -2.36
CA ILE A 138 -2.37 -10.52 -3.30
C ILE A 138 -1.16 -11.09 -2.58
N GLY A 139 -0.60 -10.32 -1.63
CA GLY A 139 0.50 -10.80 -0.80
C GLY A 139 0.70 -9.90 0.41
N ALA A 140 0.90 -10.49 1.59
CA ALA A 140 1.24 -9.77 2.81
C ALA A 140 2.29 -10.57 3.58
N ASN A 141 3.46 -9.98 3.81
CA ASN A 141 4.57 -10.68 4.43
C ASN A 141 5.52 -9.74 5.18
N SER A 142 6.35 -10.41 5.97
CA SER A 142 7.73 -10.04 6.27
C SER A 142 8.44 -9.19 5.23
N ILE A 143 8.91 -7.99 5.53
CA ILE A 143 10.06 -7.45 4.79
C ILE A 143 11.33 -7.95 5.51
N PRO A 144 12.25 -8.65 4.82
CA PRO A 144 13.53 -9.09 5.38
C PRO A 144 14.44 -7.94 5.88
#